data_AF-A0A6J5ED26-F1
#
_entry.id   AF-A0A6J5ED26-F1
#
_cell.length_a   1.000
_cell.length_b   1.000
_cell.length_c   1.000
_cell.angle_alpha   90.00
_cell.angle_beta   90.00
_cell.angle_gamma   90.00
#
_symmetry.space_group_name_H-M   'P 1'
#
loop_
_entity.id
_entity.type
_entity.pdbx_description
1 polymer ?
#
loop_
_entity_poly.entity_id
_entity_poly.type
_entity_poly.pdbx_seq_one_letter_code
_entity_poly.pdbx_strand_id
1 'polypeptide(L)' 'MANENMRLSEAGWAALCDREQAVMHYYNDQANNCTFGVGTLAHSGPCTPE' A
#
# COMPACT_ATOMS: atom_id res chain seq x y z
N MET A 1 -5.60 10.27 17.95
CA MET A 1 -5.52 11.05 16.69
C MET A 1 -6.91 11.15 16.07
N ALA A 2 -7.17 12.16 15.25
CA ALA A 2 -8.41 12.18 14.48
C ALA A 2 -8.47 10.91 13.60
N ASN A 3 -9.59 10.19 13.66
CA ASN A 3 -9.92 9.02 12.82
C ASN A 3 -9.19 7.70 13.16
N GLU A 4 -8.54 7.57 14.31
CA GLU A 4 -7.79 6.35 14.67
C GLU A 4 -8.64 5.06 14.73
N ASN A 5 -9.95 5.21 14.98
CA ASN A 5 -10.91 4.09 15.02
C ASN A 5 -11.72 3.94 13.72
N MET A 6 -11.44 4.75 12.70
CA MET A 6 -12.13 4.68 11.43
C MET A 6 -11.39 3.77 10.47
N ARG A 7 -12.13 3.18 9.52
CA ARG A 7 -11.55 2.44 8.40
C ARG A 7 -12.02 3.07 7.09
N LEU A 8 -11.16 3.03 6.08
CA LEU A 8 -11.56 3.44 4.74
C LEU A 8 -12.66 2.50 4.22
N SER A 9 -13.68 3.07 3.59
CA SER A 9 -14.76 2.29 2.97
C SER A 9 -14.25 1.52 1.76
N GLU A 10 -14.95 0.47 1.36
CA GLU A 10 -14.64 -0.30 0.15
C GLU A 10 -14.65 0.57 -1.11
N ALA A 11 -15.62 1.48 -1.23
CA ALA A 11 -15.66 2.45 -2.34
C ALA A 11 -14.44 3.40 -2.33
N GLY A 12 -13.98 3.79 -1.14
CA GLY A 12 -12.76 4.59 -1.00
C GLY A 12 -11.52 3.81 -1.44
N TRP A 13 -11.43 2.53 -1.08
CA TRP A 13 -10.36 1.64 -1.55
C TRP A 13 -10.37 1.50 -3.07
N ALA A 14 -11.53 1.23 -3.67
CA ALA A 14 -11.67 1.10 -5.12
C ALA A 14 -11.22 2.39 -5.85
N ALA A 15 -11.59 3.57 -5.32
CA ALA A 15 -11.17 4.83 -5.89
C ALA A 15 -9.65 5.06 -5.79
N LEU A 16 -8.99 4.62 -4.71
CA LEU A 16 -7.54 4.69 -4.58
C LEU A 16 -6.83 3.75 -5.55
N CYS A 17 -7.34 2.52 -5.72
CA CYS A 17 -6.79 1.58 -6.70
C CYS A 17 -6.91 2.15 -8.13
N ASP A 18 -8.05 2.74 -8.47
CA ASP A 18 -8.33 3.27 -9.81
C ASP A 18 -7.51 4.53 -10.12
N ARG A 19 -7.43 5.47 -9.18
CA ARG A 19 -6.82 6.80 -9.41
C ARG A 19 -5.33 6.87 -9.09
N GLU A 20 -4.92 6.20 -8.02
CA GLU A 20 -3.57 6.30 -7.46
C GLU A 20 -2.75 5.04 -7.71
N GLN A 21 -3.30 4.07 -8.45
CA GLN A 21 -2.69 2.77 -8.72
C GLN A 21 -2.29 2.03 -7.42
N ALA A 22 -3.10 2.17 -6.37
CA ALA A 22 -2.85 1.54 -5.09
C ALA A 22 -2.77 0.02 -5.23
N VAL A 23 -1.67 -0.57 -4.76
CA VAL A 23 -1.42 -2.00 -4.78
C VAL A 23 -1.75 -2.59 -3.41
N MET A 24 -2.85 -3.34 -3.32
CA MET A 24 -3.34 -3.94 -2.06
C MET A 24 -2.60 -5.24 -1.66
N HIS A 25 -1.33 -5.35 -2.04
CA HIS A 25 -0.42 -6.41 -1.66
C HIS A 25 1.01 -5.87 -1.63
N TYR A 26 1.92 -6.58 -0.98
CA TYR A 26 3.33 -6.23 -1.00
C TYR A 26 3.93 -6.45 -2.39
N TYR A 27 4.71 -5.49 -2.88
CA TYR A 27 5.40 -5.55 -4.16
C TYR A 27 6.82 -4.97 -4.06
N ASN A 28 7.69 -5.38 -4.97
CA ASN A 28 9.01 -4.76 -5.11
C ASN A 28 8.87 -3.51 -5.97
N ASP A 29 9.26 -2.36 -5.42
CA ASP A 29 9.31 -1.11 -6.18
C ASP A 29 10.45 -1.10 -7.21
N GLN A 30 10.61 0.02 -7.93
CA GLN A 30 11.66 0.18 -8.94
C GLN A 30 13.08 0.16 -8.37
N ALA A 31 13.24 0.42 -7.06
CA ALA A 31 14.51 0.34 -6.35
C ALA A 31 14.71 -1.03 -5.68
N ASN A 32 13.82 -2.00 -5.95
CA ASN A 32 13.80 -3.33 -5.36
C ASN A 32 13.64 -3.34 -3.82
N ASN A 33 12.87 -2.39 -3.29
CA ASN A 33 12.43 -2.37 -1.91
C ASN A 33 11.00 -2.88 -1.76
N CYS A 34 10.71 -3.51 -0.61
CA CYS A 34 9.38 -3.99 -0.30
C CYS A 34 8.45 -2.82 0.04
N THR A 35 7.35 -2.74 -0.70
CA THR A 35 6.43 -1.60 -0.71
C THR A 35 4.98 -2.09 -0.64
N PHE A 36 4.10 -1.32 -0.01
CA PHE A 36 2.67 -1.62 0.09
C PHE A 36 1.81 -0.42 -0.32
N GLY A 37 0.64 -0.67 -0.93
CA GLY A 37 -0.30 0.39 -1.26
C GLY A 37 0.21 1.30 -2.37
N VAL A 38 0.28 2.61 -2.10
CA VAL A 38 0.74 3.65 -3.03
C VAL A 38 2.15 4.09 -2.63
N GLY A 39 3.17 3.27 -2.91
CA GLY A 39 4.56 3.68 -2.66
C GLY A 39 4.98 3.75 -1.18
N THR A 40 4.21 3.17 -0.25
CA THR A 40 4.60 3.14 1.16
C THR A 40 5.70 2.11 1.38
N LEU A 41 6.92 2.58 1.67
CA LEU A 41 8.06 1.72 1.99
C LEU A 41 7.78 0.90 3.26
N ALA A 42 7.76 -0.42 3.13
CA ALA A 42 7.64 -1.33 4.28
C ALA A 42 9.03 -1.59 4.89
N HIS A 43 10.00 -1.95 4.05
CA HIS A 43 11.40 -2.06 4.44
C HIS A 43 12.32 -1.98 3.22
N SER A 44 13.60 -1.70 3.46
CA SER A 44 14.63 -1.73 2.41
C SER A 44 14.95 -3.16 1.98
N GLY A 45 15.18 -3.36 0.68
CA GLY A 45 15.42 -4.68 0.08
C GLY A 45 14.13 -5.42 -0.33
N PRO A 46 14.25 -6.53 -1.08
CA PRO A 46 13.11 -7.20 -1.69
C PRO A 46 12.17 -7.82 -0.65
N CYS A 47 10.89 -7.88 -0.97
CA CYS A 47 9.92 -8.60 -0.13
C CYS A 47 10.36 -10.06 0.05
N THR A 48 10.29 -10.53 1.30
CA THR A 48 10.51 -11.93 1.64
C THR A 48 9.18 -12.64 1.82
N PRO A 49 9.09 -13.94 1.53
CA PRO A 49 7.96 -14.75 2.01
C PRO A 49 7.86 -14.62 3.53
N GLU A 50 6.65 -14.48 4.05
CA GLU A 50 6.37 -14.68 5.48
C GLU A 50 6.42 -16.17 5.86
#